data_AF-A0A3Q2WYE8-F1
#
_entry.id   AF-A0A3Q2WYE8-F1
#
_cell.length_a   1.000
_cell.length_b   1.000
_cell.length_c   1.000
_cell.angle_alpha   90.00
_cell.angle_beta   90.00
_cell.angle_gamma   90.00
#
_symmetry.space_group_name_H-M   'P 1'
#
loop_
_entity.id
_entity.type
_entity.pdbx_description
1 polymer ?
#
loop_
_entity_poly.entity_id
_entity_poly.type
_entity_poly.pdbx_seq_one_letter_code
_entity_poly.pdbx_strand_id
1 'polypeptide(L)'
;MYLAHQRLLDENVDVIVLLMLEPVLQHSHFLRLRKRLCESSVVEWPRTAAAEPWFWQNLRTVIRVDNQVMYNKTYSKYFTTK
;
A
#
# COMPACT_ATOMS: atom_id res chain seq x y z
N MET A 1 13.88 -5.00 -2.82
CA MET A 1 12.68 -5.37 -2.04
C MET A 1 12.97 -5.56 -0.56
N TYR A 2 14.07 -6.23 -0.20
CA TYR A 2 14.44 -6.52 1.20
C TYR A 2 14.44 -5.30 2.13
N LEU A 3 15.13 -4.21 1.75
CA LEU A 3 15.23 -3.00 2.57
C LEU A 3 13.87 -2.34 2.85
N ALA A 4 12.98 -2.33 1.87
CA ALA A 4 11.65 -1.76 2.02
C ALA A 4 10.76 -2.60 2.95
N HIS A 5 10.89 -3.93 2.88
CA HIS A 5 10.22 -4.82 3.84
C HIS A 5 10.78 -4.68 5.25
N GLN A 6 12.10 -4.52 5.38
CA GLN A 6 12.73 -4.30 6.68
C GLN A 6 12.24 -2.98 7.31
N ARG A 7 12.21 -1.87 6.57
CA ARG A 7 11.66 -0.59 7.06
C ARG A 7 10.21 -0.71 7.52
N LEU A 8 9.40 -1.48 6.79
CA LEU A 8 8.01 -1.71 7.14
C LEU A 8 7.85 -2.58 8.41
N LEU A 9 8.72 -3.57 8.62
CA LEU A 9 8.65 -4.47 9.77
C LEU A 9 9.28 -3.86 11.04
N ASP A 10 10.44 -3.22 10.90
CA ASP A 10 11.21 -2.68 12.03
C ASP A 10 10.70 -1.30 12.46
N GLU A 11 10.28 -0.46 11.49
CA GLU A 11 9.95 0.95 11.73
C GLU A 11 8.50 1.31 11.37
N ASN A 12 7.68 0.35 10.92
CA ASN A 12 6.31 0.58 10.45
C ASN A 12 6.20 1.64 9.34
N VAL A 13 7.26 1.78 8.53
CA VAL A 13 7.30 2.75 7.41
C VAL A 13 7.05 2.03 6.09
N ASP A 14 5.88 2.27 5.48
CA ASP A 14 5.63 1.80 4.12
C ASP A 14 6.22 2.77 3.09
N VAL A 15 7.32 2.33 2.47
CA VAL A 15 8.06 3.06 1.43
C VAL A 15 7.76 2.55 0.02
N ILE A 16 6.82 1.61 -0.12
CA ILE A 16 6.42 1.06 -1.42
C ILE A 16 5.07 1.69 -1.79
N VAL A 17 4.87 1.98 -3.07
CA VAL A 17 3.56 2.24 -3.66
C VAL A 17 3.36 1.20 -4.76
N LEU A 18 2.26 0.46 -4.72
CA LEU A 18 1.95 -0.57 -5.70
C LEU A 18 0.93 -0.04 -6.70
N LEU A 19 1.37 0.15 -7.95
CA LEU A 19 0.51 0.54 -9.06
C LEU A 19 0.05 -0.70 -9.83
N MET A 20 -1.26 -0.92 -9.91
CA MET A 20 -1.85 -2.04 -10.62
C MET A 20 -2.45 -1.58 -11.95
N LEU A 21 -1.64 -1.62 -13.01
CA LEU A 21 -2.04 -1.17 -14.35
C LEU A 21 -3.07 -2.09 -15.03
N GLU A 22 -2.96 -3.38 -14.73
CA GLU A 22 -3.88 -4.42 -15.19
C GLU A 22 -4.26 -5.28 -13.97
N PRO A 23 -5.40 -5.98 -13.99
CA PRO A 23 -5.84 -6.87 -12.91
C PRO A 23 -5.02 -8.17 -12.85
N VAL A 24 -3.70 -8.06 -12.89
CA VAL A 24 -2.75 -9.16 -12.79
C VAL A 24 -2.41 -9.44 -11.32
N LEU A 25 -1.90 -10.64 -11.02
CA LEU A 25 -1.39 -11.00 -9.68
C LEU A 25 -2.43 -11.03 -8.54
N GLN A 26 -3.73 -11.13 -8.85
CA GLN A 26 -4.81 -11.19 -7.86
C GLN A 26 -4.62 -12.28 -6.78
N HIS A 27 -3.95 -13.37 -7.15
CA HIS A 27 -3.68 -14.51 -6.26
C HIS A 27 -2.30 -14.45 -5.59
N SER A 28 -1.49 -13.42 -5.86
CA SER A 28 -0.13 -13.37 -5.29
C SER A 28 -0.19 -13.15 -3.78
N HIS A 29 0.71 -13.82 -3.06
CA HIS A 29 0.86 -13.63 -1.62
C HIS A 29 1.26 -12.18 -1.29
N PHE A 30 2.11 -11.58 -2.12
CA PHE A 30 2.56 -10.20 -1.95
C PHE A 30 1.39 -9.20 -2.04
N LEU A 31 0.55 -9.30 -3.07
CA LEU A 31 -0.58 -8.39 -3.23
C LEU A 31 -1.58 -8.53 -2.08
N ARG A 32 -1.91 -9.78 -1.70
CA ARG A 32 -2.84 -10.04 -0.59
C ARG A 32 -2.30 -9.50 0.73
N LEU A 33 -1.00 -9.65 0.98
CA LEU A 33 -0.35 -9.10 2.17
C LEU A 33 -0.41 -7.57 2.18
N ARG A 34 -0.05 -6.91 1.06
CA ARG A 34 -0.13 -5.45 0.95
C ARG A 34 -1.54 -4.91 1.07
N LYS A 35 -2.56 -5.57 0.49
CA LYS A 35 -3.96 -5.14 0.69
C LYS A 35 -4.40 -5.21 2.15
N ARG A 36 -3.81 -6.08 2.97
CA ARG A 36 -4.14 -6.19 4.41
C ARG A 36 -3.37 -5.21 5.29
N LEU A 37 -2.09 -5.00 4.98
CA LEU A 37 -1.18 -4.23 5.84
C LEU A 37 -0.98 -2.80 5.36
N CYS A 38 -1.08 -2.58 4.05
CA CYS A 38 -0.70 -1.36 3.34
C CYS A 38 -1.79 -0.92 2.34
N GLU A 39 -3.07 -1.01 2.69
CA GLU A 39 -4.17 -0.85 1.72
C GLU A 39 -4.12 0.48 0.96
N SER A 40 -3.83 1.60 1.63
CA SER A 40 -3.80 2.93 1.01
C SER A 40 -2.67 3.09 -0.02
N SER A 41 -1.63 2.27 0.06
CA SER A 41 -0.50 2.29 -0.89
C SER A 41 -0.72 1.47 -2.16
N VAL A 42 -1.84 0.74 -2.26
CA VAL A 42 -2.20 -0.07 -3.41
C VAL A 42 -3.17 0.72 -4.27
N VAL A 43 -2.69 1.21 -5.41
CA VAL A 43 -3.48 2.06 -6.31
C VAL A 43 -3.74 1.30 -7.60
N GLU A 44 -5.01 1.11 -7.93
CA GLU A 44 -5.44 0.42 -9.15
C GLU A 44 -5.66 1.42 -10.28
N TRP A 45 -5.18 1.09 -11.47
CA TRP A 45 -5.41 1.88 -12.67
C TRP A 45 -6.90 1.82 -13.06
N PRO A 46 -7.52 2.96 -13.38
CA PRO A 46 -8.94 3.00 -13.68
C PRO A 46 -9.25 2.25 -14.97
N ARG A 47 -10.41 1.57 -15.00
CA ARG A 47 -10.92 0.90 -16.22
C ARG A 47 -11.54 1.85 -17.22
N THR A 48 -11.78 3.10 -16.84
CA THR A 48 -12.42 4.13 -17.66
C THR A 48 -11.58 5.40 -17.65
N ALA A 49 -11.40 6.01 -18.83
CA ALA A 49 -10.59 7.22 -18.99
C ALA A 49 -11.09 8.39 -18.13
N ALA A 50 -12.40 8.47 -17.88
CA ALA A 50 -13.01 9.49 -17.03
C ALA A 50 -12.50 9.48 -15.58
N ALA A 51 -11.98 8.35 -15.10
CA ALA A 51 -11.45 8.20 -13.74
C ALA A 51 -9.93 8.40 -13.63
N GLU A 52 -9.21 8.65 -14.74
CA GLU A 52 -7.77 8.95 -14.72
C GLU A 52 -7.40 10.15 -13.83
N PRO A 53 -8.13 11.29 -13.85
CA PRO A 53 -7.78 12.41 -12.97
C PRO A 53 -7.83 12.03 -11.49
N TRP A 54 -8.79 11.18 -11.11
CA TRP A 54 -8.92 10.69 -9.74
C TRP A 54 -7.77 9.76 -9.37
N PHE A 55 -7.33 8.89 -10.28
CA PHE A 55 -6.14 8.06 -10.08
C PHE A 55 -4.91 8.91 -9.75
N TRP A 56 -4.64 9.95 -10.54
CA TRP A 56 -3.49 10.83 -10.33
C TRP A 56 -3.59 11.61 -9.02
N GLN A 57 -4.79 12.03 -8.63
CA GLN A 57 -5.04 12.68 -7.35
C GLN A 57 -4.79 11.73 -6.17
N ASN A 58 -5.28 10.49 -6.26
CA ASN A 58 -5.06 9.47 -5.25
C ASN A 58 -3.56 9.18 -5.11
N LEU A 59 -2.86 8.97 -6.22
CA LEU A 59 -1.42 8.75 -6.23
C LEU A 59 -0.63 9.89 -5.58
N ARG A 60 -0.96 11.15 -5.90
CA ARG A 60 -0.35 12.33 -5.24
C ARG A 60 -0.60 12.35 -3.74
N THR A 61 -1.77 11.90 -3.31
CA THR A 61 -2.13 11.84 -1.89
C THR A 61 -1.28 10.78 -1.19
N VAL A 62 -1.22 9.56 -1.73
CA VAL A 62 -0.43 8.45 -1.18
C VAL A 62 1.05 8.79 -1.07
N ILE A 63 1.62 9.51 -2.05
CA ILE A 63 3.03 9.92 -2.03
C ILE A 63 3.30 11.03 -1.00
N ARG A 64 2.31 11.89 -0.71
CA ARG A 64 2.47 13.05 0.20
C ARG A 64 2.16 12.73 1.66
N VAL A 65 1.35 11.69 1.93
CA VAL A 65 0.95 11.34 3.29
C VAL A 65 2.12 10.65 4.00
N ASP A 66 2.37 11.08 5.23
CA ASP A 66 3.30 10.39 6.12
C ASP A 66 2.67 9.06 6.57
N ASN A 67 3.13 7.98 5.96
CA ASN A 67 2.61 6.63 6.19
C ASN A 67 2.91 6.09 7.59
N GLN A 68 3.82 6.71 8.36
CA GLN A 68 4.18 6.23 9.71
C GLN A 68 2.98 6.21 10.66
N VAL A 69 2.08 7.20 10.56
CA VAL A 69 0.94 7.34 11.47
C VAL A 69 -0.20 6.38 11.12
N MET A 70 -0.41 6.09 9.83
CA MET A 70 -1.52 5.24 9.38
C MET A 70 -1.36 3.78 9.81
N TYR A 71 -0.14 3.24 9.72
CA TYR A 71 0.06 1.79 9.84
C TYR A 71 0.37 1.33 11.27
N ASN A 72 0.83 2.21 12.16
CA ASN A 72 1.15 1.87 13.55
C ASN A 72 -0.04 1.23 14.31
N LYS A 73 -1.27 1.74 14.13
CA LYS A 73 -2.48 1.16 14.75
C LYS A 73 -2.88 -0.20 14.16
N THR A 74 -2.72 -0.37 12.85
CA THR A 74 -3.12 -1.59 12.16
C THR A 74 -2.10 -2.71 12.38
N TYR A 75 -0.80 -2.39 12.34
CA TYR A 75 0.28 -3.33 12.60
C TYR A 75 0.31 -3.83 14.03
N SER A 76 0.16 -2.94 15.02
CA SER A 76 0.05 -3.37 16.42
C SER A 76 -1.06 -4.41 16.58
N LYS A 77 -2.23 -4.23 15.96
CA LYS A 77 -3.33 -5.21 16.03
C LYS A 77 -3.00 -6.60 15.47
N TYR A 78 -2.18 -6.71 14.42
CA TYR A 78 -1.87 -8.00 13.78
C TYR A 78 -0.63 -8.70 14.35
N PHE A 79 0.32 -7.93 14.88
CA PHE A 79 1.62 -8.46 15.31
C PHE A 79 1.86 -8.36 16.82
N THR A 80 0.99 -7.68 17.59
CA THR A 80 1.02 -7.76 19.06
C THR A 80 0.11 -8.90 19.54
N THR A 81 0.56 -10.12 19.33
CA THR A 81 0.17 -11.25 20.17
C THR A 81 1.34 -11.54 21.08
N LYS A 82 1.21 -11.21 22.37
CA LYS A 82 2.05 -11.78 23.42
C LYS A 82 1.57 -13.19 23.73
#